data_AF-A0A832VPG1-F1
#
_entry.id   AF-A0A832VPG1-F1
#
_cell.length_a   1.000
_cell.length_b   1.000
_cell.length_c   1.000
_cell.angle_alpha   90.00
_cell.angle_beta   90.00
_cell.angle_gamma   90.00
#
_symmetry.space_group_name_H-M   'P 1'
#
loop_
_entity.id
_entity.type
_entity.pdbx_description
1 polymer ?
#
loop_
_entity_poly.entity_id
_entity_poly.type
_entity_poly.pdbx_seq_one_letter_code
_entity_poly.pdbx_strand_id
1 'polypeptide(L)'
;MDFVTPEYYYWFLPIVFLCTFTIGNKKRRRQIGILLASSYVFFWFASGWHIILLLISTLVDWNAAKRIFASDDPVTRKRWLIASLTVNLGLLAIFKYLDFFIDSLNWASLKITGTPEIDTFGLILPVGISFYTFQTMSYTIDVYRKKNDPYDDLL
;
A
#
# COMPACT_ATOMS: atom_id res chain seq x y z
N MET A 1 19.99 -2.34 -0.56
CA MET A 1 19.87 -3.81 -0.54
C MET A 1 18.55 -4.14 -1.19
N ASP A 2 18.56 -4.56 -2.45
CA ASP A 2 17.34 -5.02 -3.12
C ASP A 2 17.03 -6.45 -2.72
N PHE A 3 15.75 -6.82 -2.74
CA PHE A 3 15.26 -8.16 -2.43
C PHE A 3 15.73 -9.24 -3.43
N VAL A 4 16.34 -8.82 -4.54
CA VAL A 4 16.96 -9.68 -5.55
C VAL A 4 18.43 -10.00 -5.19
N THR A 5 19.04 -9.22 -4.29
CA THR A 5 20.43 -9.43 -3.89
C THR A 5 20.55 -10.57 -2.87
N PRO A 6 21.60 -11.42 -2.94
CA PRO A 6 21.84 -12.46 -1.94
C PRO A 6 21.99 -11.89 -0.52
N GLU A 7 22.51 -10.67 -0.39
CA GLU A 7 22.67 -9.96 0.89
C GLU A 7 21.36 -9.84 1.67
N TYR A 8 20.23 -9.65 0.98
CA TYR A 8 18.91 -9.62 1.59
C TYR A 8 18.58 -10.95 2.31
N TYR A 9 18.87 -12.07 1.66
CA TYR A 9 18.56 -13.40 2.21
C TYR A 9 19.52 -13.81 3.33
N TYR A 10 20.80 -13.45 3.22
CA TYR A 10 21.81 -13.85 4.21
C TYR A 10 21.90 -12.92 5.42
N TRP A 11 21.56 -11.64 5.27
CA TRP A 11 21.66 -10.68 6.37
C TRP A 11 20.30 -10.23 6.86
N PHE A 12 19.45 -9.68 5.99
CA PHE A 12 18.21 -9.06 6.42
C PHE A 12 17.24 -10.06 7.07
N LEU A 13 16.95 -11.20 6.41
CA LEU A 13 16.01 -12.18 6.97
C LEU A 13 16.49 -12.80 8.30
N PRO A 14 17.75 -13.26 8.45
CA PRO A 14 18.22 -13.80 9.72
C PRO A 14 18.25 -12.75 10.83
N ILE A 15 18.60 -11.49 10.52
CA ILE A 15 18.58 -10.40 11.51
C ILE A 15 17.14 -10.15 11.98
N VAL A 16 16.17 -10.03 11.07
CA VAL A 16 14.75 -9.81 11.43
C VAL A 16 14.23 -10.97 12.27
N PHE A 17 14.56 -12.21 11.89
CA PHE A 17 14.19 -13.40 12.63
C PHE A 17 14.77 -13.40 14.05
N LEU A 18 16.08 -13.16 14.18
CA LEU A 18 16.76 -13.10 15.47
C LEU A 18 16.24 -11.97 16.35
N CYS A 19 16.04 -10.77 15.80
CA CYS A 19 15.45 -9.64 16.52
C CYS A 19 14.05 -9.98 17.03
N THR A 20 13.20 -10.56 16.19
CA THR A 20 11.83 -10.94 16.56
C THR A 20 11.82 -12.03 17.64
N PHE A 21 12.72 -13.01 17.55
CA PHE A 21 12.79 -14.13 18.48
C PHE A 21 13.43 -13.75 19.82
N THR A 22 14.45 -12.87 19.83
CA THR A 22 15.19 -12.48 21.04
C THR A 22 14.55 -11.29 21.76
N ILE A 23 14.32 -10.17 21.07
CA ILE A 23 13.79 -8.92 21.64
C ILE A 23 12.27 -9.01 21.82
N GLY A 24 11.59 -9.65 20.87
CA GLY A 24 10.15 -9.86 20.89
C GLY A 24 9.70 -11.03 21.77
N ASN A 25 10.62 -11.77 22.40
CA ASN A 25 10.29 -13.02 23.08
C ASN A 25 9.18 -12.83 24.13
N LYS A 26 8.13 -13.66 24.04
CA LYS A 26 6.93 -13.67 24.90
C LYS A 26 6.11 -12.36 24.94
N LYS A 27 6.41 -11.36 24.12
CA LYS A 27 5.67 -10.08 24.05
C LYS A 27 5.18 -9.81 22.63
N ARG A 28 3.93 -10.20 22.35
CA ARG A 28 3.30 -10.09 21.02
C ARG A 28 3.41 -8.69 20.40
N ARG A 29 3.13 -7.62 21.17
CA ARG A 29 3.27 -6.22 20.68
C ARG A 29 4.69 -5.89 20.19
N ARG A 30 5.73 -6.39 20.87
CA ARG A 30 7.12 -6.15 20.45
C ARG A 30 7.45 -6.91 19.17
N GLN A 31 6.94 -8.14 19.02
CA GLN A 31 7.11 -8.91 17.78
C GLN A 31 6.44 -8.19 16.60
N ILE A 32 5.18 -7.75 16.77
CA ILE A 32 4.46 -7.00 15.74
C ILE A 32 5.21 -5.71 15.40
N GLY A 33 5.67 -4.95 16.39
CA GLY A 33 6.45 -3.73 16.16
C GLY A 33 7.76 -3.96 15.40
N ILE A 34 8.51 -5.02 15.73
CA ILE A 34 9.74 -5.38 15.02
C ILE A 34 9.42 -5.79 13.58
N LEU A 35 8.41 -6.62 13.35
CA LEU A 35 8.01 -7.05 12.02
C LEU A 35 7.50 -5.88 11.17
N LEU A 36 6.72 -4.98 11.77
CA LEU A 36 6.22 -3.77 11.13
C LEU A 36 7.38 -2.85 10.72
N ALA A 37 8.30 -2.57 11.65
CA ALA A 37 9.48 -1.75 11.37
C ALA A 37 10.35 -2.39 10.28
N SER A 38 10.57 -3.70 10.34
CA SER A 38 11.32 -4.44 9.33
C SER A 38 10.65 -4.38 7.96
N SER A 39 9.32 -4.52 7.90
CA SER A 39 8.55 -4.36 6.66
C SER A 39 8.72 -2.97 6.06
N TYR A 40 8.67 -1.91 6.88
CA TYR A 40 8.92 -0.56 6.39
C TYR A 40 10.36 -0.36 5.89
N VAL A 41 11.36 -0.89 6.60
CA VAL A 41 12.76 -0.85 6.14
C VAL A 41 12.92 -1.58 4.80
N PHE A 42 12.25 -2.72 4.64
CA PHE A 42 12.22 -3.45 3.38
C PHE A 42 11.64 -2.62 2.24
N PHE A 43 10.46 -2.01 2.44
CA PHE A 43 9.83 -1.17 1.41
C PHE A 43 10.63 0.09 1.09
N TRP A 44 11.34 0.65 2.08
CA TRP A 44 12.25 1.76 1.87
C TRP A 44 13.41 1.36 0.96
N PHE A 45 14.03 0.19 1.19
CA PHE A 45 15.12 -0.26 0.33
C PHE A 45 14.64 -0.66 -1.07
N ALA A 46 13.44 -1.23 -1.21
CA ALA A 46 12.92 -1.70 -2.49
C ALA A 46 12.29 -0.59 -3.36
N SER A 47 11.61 0.37 -2.74
CA SER A 47 10.80 1.38 -3.45
C SER A 47 11.19 2.83 -3.13
N GLY A 48 12.17 3.04 -2.24
CA GLY A 48 12.62 4.36 -1.82
C GLY A 48 11.52 5.18 -1.15
N TRP A 49 11.37 6.44 -1.60
CA TRP A 49 10.41 7.40 -1.07
C TRP A 49 8.94 6.97 -1.25
N HIS A 50 8.64 6.08 -2.20
CA HIS A 50 7.28 5.64 -2.49
C HIS A 50 6.61 4.87 -1.34
N ILE A 51 7.36 4.51 -0.29
CA ILE A 51 6.80 4.00 0.97
C ILE A 51 5.72 4.93 1.56
N ILE A 52 5.79 6.24 1.25
CA ILE A 52 4.79 7.21 1.68
C ILE A 52 3.39 6.87 1.18
N LEU A 53 3.28 6.24 0.01
CA LEU A 53 2.00 5.79 -0.55
C LEU A 53 1.39 4.67 0.30
N LEU A 54 2.23 3.73 0.73
CA LEU A 54 1.83 2.64 1.62
C LEU A 54 1.40 3.20 2.99
N LEU A 55 2.12 4.18 3.52
CA LEU A 55 1.75 4.85 4.78
C LEU A 55 0.40 5.58 4.66
N ILE A 56 0.21 6.38 3.60
CA ILE A 56 -1.04 7.10 3.35
C ILE A 56 -2.20 6.10 3.22
N SER A 57 -2.03 5.06 2.41
CA SER A 57 -3.04 4.01 2.21
C SER A 57 -3.41 3.31 3.53
N THR A 58 -2.42 2.93 4.33
CA THR A 58 -2.62 2.31 5.64
C THR A 58 -3.39 3.23 6.60
N LEU A 59 -3.02 4.51 6.66
CA LEU A 59 -3.67 5.49 7.54
C LEU A 59 -5.11 5.78 7.10
N VAL A 60 -5.35 5.90 5.80
CA VAL A 60 -6.70 6.11 5.25
C VAL A 60 -7.59 4.92 5.56
N ASP A 61 -7.10 3.71 5.35
CA ASP A 61 -7.87 2.48 5.57
C ASP A 61 -8.12 2.21 7.04
N TRP A 62 -7.13 2.44 7.91
CA TRP A 62 -7.31 2.33 9.35
C TRP A 62 -8.36 3.31 9.88
N ASN A 63 -8.31 4.58 9.44
CA ASN A 63 -9.30 5.58 9.82
C ASN A 63 -10.69 5.26 9.24
N ALA A 64 -10.76 4.86 7.97
CA ALA A 64 -12.02 4.49 7.33
C ALA A 64 -12.65 3.29 8.03
N ALA A 65 -11.89 2.24 8.33
CA ALA A 65 -12.36 1.06 9.06
C ALA A 65 -12.92 1.43 10.45
N LYS A 66 -12.22 2.28 11.22
CA LYS A 66 -12.72 2.75 12.52
C LYS A 66 -14.04 3.53 12.40
N ARG A 67 -14.15 4.40 11.40
CA ARG A 67 -15.37 5.19 11.15
C ARG A 67 -16.53 4.33 10.66
N ILE A 68 -16.26 3.31 9.86
CA ILE A 68 -17.24 2.31 9.41
C ILE A 68 -17.75 1.49 10.60
N PHE A 69 -16.85 1.07 11.50
CA PHE A 69 -17.21 0.29 12.67
C PHE A 69 -18.02 1.10 13.69
N ALA A 70 -17.64 2.36 13.93
CA ALA A 70 -18.30 3.24 14.89
C ALA A 70 -19.69 3.76 14.43
N SER A 71 -20.13 3.43 13.23
CA SER A 71 -21.39 3.91 12.65
C SER A 71 -22.32 2.75 12.32
N ASP A 72 -23.57 2.85 12.80
CA ASP A 72 -24.66 1.95 12.42
C ASP A 72 -25.42 2.42 11.16
N ASP A 73 -25.23 3.68 10.77
CA ASP A 73 -25.87 4.25 9.58
C ASP A 73 -25.25 3.65 8.29
N PRO A 74 -26.03 2.94 7.45
CA PRO A 74 -25.53 2.33 6.24
C PRO A 74 -24.96 3.34 5.24
N VAL A 75 -25.47 4.58 5.22
CA VAL A 75 -24.99 5.61 4.29
C VAL A 75 -23.58 6.06 4.68
N THR A 76 -23.37 6.37 5.96
CA THR A 76 -22.07 6.77 6.50
C THR A 76 -21.02 5.68 6.30
N ARG A 77 -21.36 4.42 6.62
CA ARG A 77 -20.48 3.26 6.38
C ARG A 77 -20.06 3.16 4.91
N LYS A 78 -21.03 3.28 3.99
CA LYS A 78 -20.75 3.18 2.54
C LYS A 78 -19.88 4.34 2.05
N ARG A 79 -20.08 5.56 2.56
CA ARG A 79 -19.26 6.73 2.20
C ARG A 79 -17.80 6.54 2.57
N TRP A 80 -17.52 6.05 3.79
CA TRP A 80 -16.14 5.78 4.24
C TRP A 80 -15.48 4.66 3.43
N LEU A 81 -16.23 3.60 3.11
CA LEU A 81 -15.73 2.54 2.22
C LEU A 81 -15.37 3.11 0.84
N ILE A 82 -16.27 3.87 0.22
CA ILE A 82 -16.02 4.47 -1.10
C ILE A 82 -14.81 5.41 -1.04
N ALA A 83 -14.68 6.23 0.01
CA ALA A 83 -13.53 7.11 0.17
C ALA A 83 -12.20 6.33 0.21
N SER A 84 -12.12 5.27 1.03
CA SER A 84 -10.94 4.39 1.12
C SER A 84 -10.62 3.71 -0.22
N LEU A 85 -11.64 3.16 -0.90
CA LEU A 85 -11.47 2.51 -2.20
C LEU A 85 -10.99 3.51 -3.27
N THR A 86 -11.58 4.70 -3.31
CA THR A 86 -11.20 5.75 -4.27
C THR A 86 -9.75 6.19 -4.08
N VAL A 87 -9.30 6.38 -2.83
CA VAL A 87 -7.90 6.73 -2.56
C VAL A 87 -6.96 5.61 -3.02
N ASN A 88 -7.23 4.38 -2.62
CA ASN A 88 -6.39 3.24 -2.96
C ASN A 88 -6.33 2.95 -4.46
N LEU A 89 -7.49 2.89 -5.13
CA LEU A 89 -7.57 2.69 -6.57
C LEU A 89 -7.03 3.88 -7.35
N GLY A 90 -7.19 5.11 -6.84
CA GLY A 90 -6.61 6.31 -7.43
C GLY A 90 -5.08 6.28 -7.40
N LEU A 91 -4.49 5.96 -6.24
CA LEU A 91 -3.03 5.76 -6.13
C LEU A 91 -2.54 4.65 -7.06
N LEU A 92 -3.26 3.52 -7.11
CA LEU A 92 -2.91 2.44 -8.02
C LEU A 92 -3.02 2.86 -9.49
N ALA A 93 -4.08 3.58 -9.88
CA ALA A 93 -4.29 4.06 -11.24
C ALA A 93 -3.17 5.01 -11.69
N ILE A 94 -2.84 6.00 -10.84
CA ILE A 94 -1.79 6.99 -11.12
C ILE A 94 -0.44 6.29 -11.28
N PHE A 95 -0.01 5.52 -10.28
CA PHE A 95 1.35 4.96 -10.30
C PHE A 95 1.50 3.76 -11.24
N LYS A 96 0.42 3.02 -11.53
CA LYS A 96 0.51 1.80 -12.37
C LYS A 96 0.13 2.01 -13.82
N TYR A 97 -0.79 2.92 -14.11
CA TYR A 97 -1.41 2.99 -15.43
C TYR A 97 -1.32 4.36 -16.09
N LEU A 98 -0.86 5.42 -15.40
CA LEU A 98 -0.82 6.76 -15.98
C LEU A 98 0.10 6.84 -17.19
N ASP A 99 1.36 6.40 -17.05
CA ASP A 99 2.32 6.43 -18.17
C ASP A 99 1.86 5.53 -19.32
N PHE A 100 1.33 4.34 -19.02
CA PHE A 100 0.73 3.46 -20.03
C PHE A 100 -0.43 4.12 -20.79
N PHE A 101 -1.25 4.91 -20.10
CA PHE A 101 -2.36 5.63 -20.70
C PHE A 101 -1.89 6.80 -21.55
N ILE A 102 -0.88 7.55 -21.09
CA ILE A 102 -0.23 8.62 -21.86
C ILE A 102 0.38 8.05 -23.15
N ASP A 103 1.14 6.96 -23.05
CA ASP A 103 1.73 6.27 -24.21
C ASP A 103 0.66 5.79 -25.19
N SER A 104 -0.43 5.22 -24.68
CA SER A 104 -1.56 4.76 -25.50
C SER A 104 -2.25 5.92 -26.23
N LEU A 105 -2.39 7.07 -25.57
CA LEU A 105 -2.94 8.29 -26.17
C LEU A 105 -2.03 8.87 -27.23
N ASN A 106 -0.72 8.95 -26.97
CA ASN A 106 0.27 9.40 -27.95
C ASN A 106 0.27 8.48 -29.19
N TRP A 107 0.20 7.16 -28.99
CA TRP A 107 0.04 6.20 -30.09
C TRP A 107 -1.25 6.40 -30.90
N ALA A 108 -2.35 6.73 -30.23
CA ALA A 108 -3.62 7.01 -30.89
C ALA A 108 -3.61 8.36 -31.62
N SER A 109 -2.94 9.38 -31.05
CA SER A 109 -2.88 10.74 -31.59
C SER A 109 -1.93 10.88 -32.77
N LEU A 110 -0.89 10.03 -32.88
CA LEU A 110 -0.03 9.91 -34.07
C LEU A 110 -0.80 9.59 -35.37
N LYS A 111 -2.05 9.08 -35.27
CA LYS A 111 -2.95 8.91 -36.43
C LYS A 111 -3.62 10.22 -36.89
N ILE A 112 -3.47 11.30 -36.12
CA ILE A 112 -4.04 12.62 -36.36
C ILE A 112 -2.88 13.60 -36.54
N THR A 113 -2.64 14.03 -37.78
CA THR A 113 -1.54 14.93 -38.13
C THR A 113 -1.60 16.24 -37.34
N GLY A 114 -0.53 16.56 -36.61
CA GLY A 114 -0.37 17.85 -35.90
C GLY A 114 -0.72 17.86 -34.41
N THR A 115 -0.91 16.70 -33.77
CA THR A 115 -1.09 16.64 -32.31
C THR A 115 0.27 16.64 -31.59
N PRO A 116 0.47 17.47 -30.54
CA PRO A 116 1.68 17.44 -29.74
C PRO A 116 1.72 16.16 -28.87
N GLU A 117 2.89 15.52 -28.80
CA GLU A 117 3.14 14.39 -27.89
C GLU A 117 3.13 14.86 -26.43
N ILE A 118 2.48 14.09 -25.56
CA ILE A 118 2.46 14.34 -24.12
C ILE A 118 3.60 13.52 -23.49
N ASP A 119 4.54 14.17 -22.82
CA ASP A 119 5.60 13.46 -22.11
C ASP A 119 5.04 12.60 -20.97
N THR A 120 5.59 11.39 -20.82
CA THR A 120 5.31 10.54 -19.66
C THR A 120 5.95 11.11 -18.41
N PHE A 121 5.39 10.78 -17.25
CA PHE A 121 5.93 11.25 -15.97
C PHE A 121 7.13 10.43 -15.50
N GLY A 122 7.44 9.30 -16.17
CA GLY A 122 8.55 8.42 -15.81
C GLY A 122 8.39 7.85 -14.40
N LEU A 123 7.16 7.53 -14.01
CA LEU A 123 6.83 7.12 -12.65
C LEU A 123 7.47 5.76 -12.34
N ILE A 124 8.47 5.78 -11.46
CA ILE A 124 9.08 4.55 -10.96
C ILE A 124 8.04 3.79 -10.15
N LEU A 125 7.70 2.60 -10.61
CA LEU A 125 6.73 1.73 -9.97
C LEU A 125 7.22 1.28 -8.58
N PRO A 126 6.45 1.50 -7.51
CA PRO A 126 6.77 0.96 -6.22
C PRO A 126 6.62 -0.57 -6.26
N VAL A 127 7.63 -1.27 -5.77
CA VAL A 127 7.60 -2.72 -5.65
C VAL A 127 6.38 -3.12 -4.82
N GLY A 128 5.58 -4.02 -5.39
CA GLY A 128 4.41 -4.58 -4.70
C GLY A 128 3.21 -3.65 -4.55
N ILE A 129 3.12 -2.50 -5.26
CA ILE A 129 1.99 -1.56 -5.16
C ILE A 129 0.63 -2.23 -5.26
N SER A 130 0.42 -3.07 -6.26
CA SER A 130 -0.86 -3.78 -6.40
C SER A 130 -1.14 -4.68 -5.21
N PHE A 131 -0.14 -5.41 -4.71
CA PHE A 131 -0.31 -6.34 -3.61
C PHE A 131 -0.71 -5.63 -2.32
N TYR A 132 0.05 -4.63 -1.88
CA TYR A 132 -0.27 -3.94 -0.63
C TYR A 132 -1.59 -3.15 -0.76
N THR A 133 -1.88 -2.55 -1.92
CA THR A 133 -3.13 -1.82 -2.16
C THR A 133 -4.35 -2.74 -2.09
N PHE A 134 -4.31 -3.95 -2.66
CA PHE A 134 -5.41 -4.91 -2.51
C PHE A 134 -5.51 -5.47 -1.09
N GLN A 135 -4.38 -5.66 -0.41
CA GLN A 135 -4.35 -6.17 0.95
C GLN A 135 -4.99 -5.19 1.95
N THR A 136 -4.63 -3.91 1.87
CA THR A 136 -5.16 -2.85 2.74
C THR A 136 -6.64 -2.53 2.43
N MET A 137 -7.05 -2.54 1.16
CA MET A 137 -8.47 -2.43 0.80
C MET A 137 -9.30 -3.60 1.33
N SER A 138 -8.76 -4.83 1.28
CA SER A 138 -9.44 -6.02 1.82
C SER A 138 -9.80 -5.85 3.29
N TYR A 139 -8.91 -5.23 4.09
CA TYR A 139 -9.20 -4.92 5.49
C TYR A 139 -10.42 -3.99 5.64
N THR A 140 -10.47 -2.86 4.93
CA THR A 140 -11.62 -1.94 5.01
C THR A 140 -12.92 -2.60 4.52
N ILE A 141 -12.85 -3.42 3.46
CA ILE A 141 -13.99 -4.17 2.92
C ILE A 141 -14.51 -5.19 3.95
N ASP A 142 -13.62 -5.92 4.61
CA ASP A 142 -13.99 -6.93 5.60
C ASP A 142 -14.65 -6.30 6.83
N VAL A 143 -14.15 -5.16 7.29
CA VAL A 143 -14.80 -4.37 8.38
C VAL A 143 -16.17 -3.87 7.94
N TYR A 144 -16.30 -3.36 6.71
CA TYR A 144 -17.60 -2.96 6.17
C TYR A 144 -18.60 -4.12 6.14
N ARG A 145 -18.14 -5.31 5.73
CA ARG A 145 -18.92 -6.55 5.68
C ARG A 145 -19.14 -7.21 7.04
N LYS A 146 -18.67 -6.61 8.14
CA LYS A 146 -18.75 -7.16 9.50
C LYS A 146 -18.12 -8.56 9.62
N LYS A 147 -17.08 -8.83 8.82
CA LYS A 147 -16.31 -10.08 8.89
C LYS A 147 -15.23 -10.04 9.96
N ASN A 148 -14.65 -8.86 10.18
CA ASN A 148 -13.63 -8.59 11.18
C ASN A 148 -13.93 -7.25 11.86
N ASP A 149 -13.56 -7.14 13.13
CA ASP A 149 -13.54 -5.86 13.84
C ASP A 149 -12.26 -5.09 13.46
N PRO A 150 -12.27 -3.75 13.48
CA PRO A 150 -11.07 -2.97 13.21
C PRO A 150 -10.03 -3.18 14.31
N TYR A 151 -8.75 -3.06 13.95
CA TYR A 151 -7.68 -3.08 14.94
C TYR A 151 -7.72 -1.84 15.84
N ASP A 152 -7.67 -2.05 17.16
CA ASP A 152 -7.72 -0.99 18.17
C ASP A 152 -6.57 0.02 18.02
N ASP A 153 -5.38 -0.49 17.72
CA ASP A 153 -4.14 0.27 17.55
C ASP A 153 -3.42 -0.20 16.26
N LEU A 154 -2.41 0.56 15.83
CA LEU A 154 -1.53 0.20 14.72
C LEU A 154 -0.52 -0.91 15.08
N LEU A 155 -0.44 -1.31 16.36
CA LEU A 155 0.53 -2.28 16.93
C LEU A 155 -0.10 -3.41 17.75
#